data_AF-A0A5N0EFC3-F1
#
_entry.id   AF-A0A5N0EFC3-F1
#
_cell.length_a   1.000
_cell.length_b   1.000
_cell.length_c   1.000
_cell.angle_alpha   90.00
_cell.angle_beta   90.00
_cell.angle_gamma   90.00
#
_symmetry.space_group_name_H-M   'P 1'
#
loop_
_entity.id
_entity.type
_entity.pdbx_description
1 polymer ?
#
loop_
_entity_poly.entity_id
_entity_poly.type
_entity_poly.pdbx_seq_one_letter_code
_entity_poly.pdbx_strand_id
1 'polypeptide(L)'
;MLILQDPTKPTTSGPSPITEFPRAATILASQVTPPTKSTGPLHKMLTVLVKTAIDDPDETYTAQDIVVAYQKLYALAEARVQEWAEDTARCKRYLDNELNRKLAGELLRIQRDQEKRLDSLSKAESVVITRGTDPSQAINIMTYETFGGEVPGPARADAPTDPDAGRQTGEGVKTTKEGRLEEWSLGALRGFAASGFLLIAEATPTMVSLPPETALTSGERGVCGFADQRVRRVAILEQGRVATGIDPFVRALEIMMKGTANAESALQYAIKKRPT
;
A
#
# COMPACT_ATOMS: atom_id res chain seq x y z
N MET A 1 19.70 -13.49 16.64
CA MET A 1 21.03 -12.83 16.85
C MET A 1 21.80 -12.77 15.52
N LEU A 2 22.73 -11.82 15.31
CA LEU A 2 23.59 -11.77 14.10
C LEU A 2 25.08 -11.83 14.42
N ILE A 3 25.83 -12.67 13.71
CA ILE A 3 27.29 -12.75 13.84
C ILE A 3 27.94 -11.78 12.85
N LEU A 4 28.63 -10.75 13.37
CA LEU A 4 29.20 -9.66 12.58
C LEU A 4 30.62 -9.30 13.03
N GLN A 5 31.48 -8.93 12.07
CA GLN A 5 32.75 -8.27 12.36
C GLN A 5 32.49 -6.77 12.57
N ASP A 6 32.81 -6.26 13.76
CA ASP A 6 32.71 -4.82 14.05
C ASP A 6 34.00 -4.11 13.59
N PRO A 7 33.94 -3.26 12.54
CA PRO A 7 35.13 -2.60 12.00
C PRO A 7 35.70 -1.52 12.93
N THR A 8 34.96 -1.13 13.98
CA THR A 8 35.46 -0.20 14.99
C THR A 8 36.31 -0.89 16.06
N LYS A 9 36.31 -2.23 16.10
CA LYS A 9 37.13 -3.03 17.00
C LYS A 9 38.44 -3.45 16.32
N PRO A 10 39.50 -3.76 17.09
CA PRO A 10 40.75 -4.27 16.54
C PRO A 10 40.51 -5.48 15.64
N THR A 11 41.24 -5.60 14.54
CA THR A 11 41.12 -6.72 13.57
C THR A 11 41.32 -8.09 14.21
N THR A 12 41.96 -8.18 15.37
CA THR A 12 42.14 -9.40 16.17
C THR A 12 40.89 -9.86 16.93
N SER A 13 39.82 -9.05 17.00
CA SER A 13 38.65 -9.33 17.85
C SER A 13 37.61 -10.28 17.25
N GLY A 14 37.76 -10.69 15.99
CA GLY A 14 36.91 -11.68 15.32
C GLY A 14 35.41 -11.33 15.23
N PRO A 15 34.61 -12.14 14.51
CA PRO A 15 33.16 -11.96 14.45
C PRO A 15 32.53 -12.17 15.83
N SER A 16 31.61 -11.29 16.21
CA SER A 16 30.90 -11.36 17.49
C SER A 16 29.39 -11.37 17.29
N PRO A 17 28.63 -12.00 18.21
CA PRO A 17 27.18 -11.88 18.22
C PRO A 17 26.73 -10.45 18.53
N ILE A 18 25.76 -9.96 17.76
CA ILE A 18 25.10 -8.67 17.93
C ILE A 18 23.59 -8.89 18.01
N THR A 19 23.00 -8.41 19.10
CA THR A 19 21.55 -8.45 19.36
C THR A 19 20.88 -7.08 19.20
N GLU A 20 21.67 -6.00 19.22
CA GLU A 20 21.18 -4.64 19.02
C GLU A 20 21.07 -4.31 17.53
N PHE A 21 19.86 -4.33 16.99
CA PHE A 21 19.62 -4.05 15.58
C PHE A 21 20.13 -2.67 15.10
N PRO A 22 20.06 -1.55 15.86
CA PRO A 22 20.60 -0.27 15.38
C PRO A 22 22.11 -0.31 15.18
N ARG A 23 22.81 -1.03 16.07
CA ARG A 23 24.26 -1.22 15.99
C ARG A 23 24.63 -2.10 14.80
N ALA A 24 23.96 -3.25 14.64
CA ALA A 24 24.18 -4.13 13.50
C ALA A 24 23.91 -3.43 12.15
N ALA A 25 22.85 -2.61 12.06
CA ALA A 25 22.56 -1.83 10.86
C ALA A 25 23.64 -0.79 10.56
N THR A 26 24.21 -0.15 11.58
CA THR A 26 25.32 0.80 11.42
C THR A 26 26.58 0.11 10.88
N ILE A 27 26.89 -1.10 11.37
CA ILE A 27 28.04 -1.90 10.92
C ILE A 27 27.87 -2.34 9.46
N LEU A 28 26.65 -2.72 9.06
CA LEU A 28 26.33 -3.18 7.71
C LEU A 28 26.15 -2.04 6.70
N ALA A 29 26.01 -0.79 7.14
CA ALA A 29 25.68 0.35 6.28
C ALA A 29 26.69 0.59 5.14
N SER A 30 27.96 0.25 5.34
CA SER A 30 29.02 0.33 4.32
C SER A 30 29.17 -0.94 3.48
N GLN A 31 28.52 -2.03 3.87
CA GLN A 31 28.62 -3.35 3.22
C GLN A 31 27.50 -3.57 2.19
N VAL A 32 26.44 -2.75 2.25
CA VAL A 32 25.35 -2.77 1.27
C VAL A 32 25.63 -1.85 0.09
N THR A 33 24.97 -2.12 -1.04
CA THR A 33 25.02 -1.28 -2.25
C THR A 33 23.61 -0.88 -2.66
N PRO A 34 23.32 0.43 -2.82
CA PRO A 34 24.20 1.55 -2.45
C PRO A 34 24.45 1.61 -0.93
N PRO A 35 25.60 2.15 -0.49
CA PRO A 35 25.89 2.32 0.93
C PRO A 35 24.92 3.32 1.56
N THR A 36 24.61 3.14 2.84
CA THR A 36 23.70 4.04 3.58
C THR A 36 24.46 4.87 4.60
N LYS A 37 23.91 6.05 4.92
CA LYS A 37 24.30 6.81 6.13
C LYS A 37 23.58 6.21 7.35
N SER A 38 23.86 6.72 8.55
CA SER A 38 23.18 6.32 9.80
C SER A 38 21.72 6.80 9.91
N THR A 39 21.25 7.59 8.95
CA THR A 39 19.88 8.12 8.90
C THR A 39 19.35 8.12 7.47
N GLY A 40 18.03 8.16 7.33
CA GLY A 40 17.33 8.23 6.05
C GLY A 40 16.65 6.92 5.62
N PRO A 41 15.90 6.94 4.50
CA PRO A 41 15.01 5.85 4.08
C PRO A 41 15.73 4.52 3.81
N LEU A 42 16.89 4.58 3.14
CA LEU A 42 17.73 3.40 2.90
C LEU A 42 18.26 2.79 4.20
N HIS A 43 18.66 3.62 5.17
CA HIS A 43 19.09 3.12 6.46
C HIS A 43 17.93 2.52 7.24
N LYS A 44 16.75 3.15 7.23
CA LYS A 44 15.53 2.58 7.82
C LYS A 44 15.21 1.21 7.23
N MET A 45 15.31 1.04 5.91
CA MET A 45 15.14 -0.24 5.25
C MET A 45 16.13 -1.30 5.75
N LEU A 46 17.41 -0.94 5.83
CA LEU A 46 18.45 -1.83 6.40
C LEU A 46 18.14 -2.20 7.85
N THR A 47 17.73 -1.23 8.67
CA THR A 47 17.36 -1.44 10.08
C THR A 47 16.19 -2.40 10.23
N VAL A 48 15.17 -2.33 9.37
CA VAL A 48 14.05 -3.28 9.37
C VAL A 48 14.54 -4.69 9.03
N LEU A 49 15.34 -4.87 7.97
CA LEU A 49 15.92 -6.16 7.61
C LEU A 49 16.75 -6.77 8.75
N VAL A 50 17.63 -5.96 9.36
CA VAL A 50 18.46 -6.38 10.49
C VAL A 50 17.62 -6.77 11.68
N LYS A 51 16.57 -5.99 12.00
CA LYS A 51 15.66 -6.31 13.09
C LYS A 51 14.95 -7.64 12.83
N THR A 52 14.36 -7.82 11.64
CA THR A 52 13.72 -9.08 11.25
C THR A 52 14.68 -10.26 11.34
N ALA A 53 15.93 -10.09 10.93
CA ALA A 53 16.93 -11.14 11.01
C ALA A 53 17.38 -11.45 12.46
N ILE A 54 17.45 -10.45 13.33
CA ILE A 54 17.80 -10.63 14.75
C ILE A 54 16.68 -11.30 15.53
N ASP A 55 15.43 -10.90 15.25
CA ASP A 55 14.22 -11.40 15.90
C ASP A 55 13.84 -12.81 15.43
N ASP A 56 14.50 -13.32 14.38
CA ASP A 56 14.35 -14.69 13.91
C ASP A 56 14.75 -15.69 15.02
N PRO A 57 13.82 -16.48 15.55
CA PRO A 57 14.09 -17.38 16.68
C PRO A 57 15.05 -18.52 16.30
N ASP A 58 15.10 -18.86 15.02
CA ASP A 58 15.93 -19.95 14.48
C ASP A 58 17.35 -19.48 14.10
N GLU A 59 17.64 -18.17 14.23
CA GLU A 59 18.93 -17.56 13.89
C GLU A 59 19.44 -17.92 12.48
N THR A 60 18.51 -17.99 11.53
CA THR A 60 18.71 -18.53 10.18
C THR A 60 19.60 -17.65 9.30
N TYR A 61 19.55 -16.33 9.53
CA TYR A 61 20.05 -15.33 8.60
C TYR A 61 21.48 -14.86 8.94
N THR A 62 22.26 -14.65 7.89
CA THR A 62 23.63 -14.11 7.96
C THR A 62 23.69 -12.66 7.50
N ALA A 63 24.83 -12.01 7.76
CA ALA A 63 25.16 -10.68 7.23
C ALA A 63 24.97 -10.60 5.70
N GLN A 64 25.41 -11.64 4.98
CA GLN A 64 25.34 -11.69 3.53
C GLN A 64 23.89 -11.78 3.04
N ASP A 65 23.03 -12.51 3.75
CA ASP A 65 21.61 -12.58 3.40
C ASP A 65 20.94 -11.21 3.53
N ILE A 66 21.30 -10.44 4.55
CA ILE A 66 20.81 -9.07 4.73
C ILE A 66 21.27 -8.18 3.58
N VAL A 67 22.52 -8.30 3.13
CA VAL A 67 23.03 -7.54 1.97
C VAL A 67 22.26 -7.87 0.69
N VAL A 68 22.03 -9.16 0.42
CA VAL A 68 21.26 -9.60 -0.76
C VAL A 68 19.79 -9.16 -0.67
N ALA A 69 19.17 -9.28 0.50
CA ALA A 69 17.80 -8.83 0.74
C ALA A 69 17.66 -7.31 0.56
N TYR A 70 18.64 -6.54 1.06
CA TYR A 70 18.72 -5.10 0.88
C TYR A 70 18.77 -4.72 -0.61
N GLN A 71 19.68 -5.36 -1.38
CA GLN A 71 19.81 -5.11 -2.82
C GLN A 71 18.53 -5.44 -3.57
N LYS A 72 17.85 -6.53 -3.20
CA LYS A 72 16.54 -6.88 -3.76
C LYS A 72 15.50 -5.79 -3.50
N LEU A 73 15.35 -5.34 -2.26
CA LEU A 73 14.36 -4.31 -1.93
C LEU A 73 14.70 -2.97 -2.59
N TYR A 74 15.98 -2.63 -2.70
CA TYR A 74 16.44 -1.45 -3.45
C TYR A 74 16.02 -1.53 -4.93
N ALA A 75 16.34 -2.63 -5.61
CA ALA A 75 15.97 -2.82 -7.01
C ALA A 75 14.44 -2.83 -7.22
N LEU A 76 13.68 -3.40 -6.27
CA LEU A 76 12.22 -3.35 -6.29
C LEU A 76 11.68 -1.92 -6.13
N ALA A 77 12.28 -1.08 -5.29
CA ALA A 77 11.93 0.34 -5.21
C ALA A 77 12.17 1.05 -6.54
N GLU A 78 13.32 0.83 -7.17
CA GLU A 78 13.65 1.46 -8.46
C GLU A 78 12.67 1.03 -9.55
N ALA A 79 12.40 -0.28 -9.67
CA ALA A 79 11.43 -0.81 -10.61
C ALA A 79 10.03 -0.20 -10.37
N ARG A 80 9.63 -0.06 -9.10
CA ARG A 80 8.35 0.54 -8.72
C ARG A 80 8.25 2.01 -9.13
N VAL A 81 9.33 2.78 -9.00
CA VAL A 81 9.37 4.19 -9.44
C VAL A 81 9.22 4.29 -10.96
N GLN A 82 9.88 3.40 -11.71
CA GLN A 82 9.75 3.35 -13.17
C GLN A 82 8.31 3.01 -13.59
N GLU A 83 7.75 1.96 -12.98
CA GLU A 83 6.35 1.54 -13.21
C GLU A 83 5.37 2.68 -12.90
N TRP A 84 5.56 3.39 -11.78
CA TRP A 84 4.71 4.54 -11.43
C TRP A 84 4.73 5.67 -12.46
N ALA A 85 5.87 5.92 -13.12
CA ALA A 85 5.92 6.94 -14.17
C ALA A 85 5.05 6.56 -15.36
N GLU A 86 5.13 5.31 -15.79
CA GLU A 86 4.33 4.76 -16.90
C GLU A 86 2.84 4.72 -16.55
N ASP A 87 2.50 4.22 -15.36
CA ASP A 87 1.12 4.17 -14.88
C ASP A 87 0.54 5.57 -14.64
N THR A 88 1.35 6.52 -14.18
CA THR A 88 0.94 7.93 -14.09
C THR A 88 0.56 8.47 -15.47
N ALA A 89 1.37 8.19 -16.50
CA ALA A 89 1.07 8.61 -17.86
C ALA A 89 -0.21 7.93 -18.38
N ARG A 90 -0.46 6.66 -18.02
CA ARG A 90 -1.70 5.95 -18.35
C ARG A 90 -2.93 6.56 -17.67
N CYS A 91 -2.85 6.86 -16.37
CA CYS A 91 -3.92 7.51 -15.63
C CYS A 91 -4.25 8.90 -16.19
N LYS A 92 -3.24 9.67 -16.61
CA LYS A 92 -3.46 10.96 -17.29
C LYS A 92 -4.24 10.80 -18.59
N ARG A 93 -3.98 9.75 -19.38
CA ARG A 93 -4.79 9.46 -20.58
C ARG A 93 -6.26 9.16 -20.25
N TYR A 94 -6.55 8.53 -19.10
CA TYR A 94 -7.93 8.38 -18.64
C TYR A 94 -8.56 9.74 -18.28
N LEU A 95 -7.84 10.63 -17.58
CA LEU A 95 -8.33 11.99 -17.30
C LEU A 95 -8.61 12.79 -18.59
N ASP A 96 -7.79 12.60 -19.61
CA ASP A 96 -7.94 13.24 -20.92
C ASP A 96 -9.02 12.56 -21.81
N ASN A 97 -9.53 11.40 -21.41
CA ASN A 97 -10.58 10.68 -22.13
C ASN A 97 -11.98 11.25 -21.83
N GLU A 98 -12.75 11.54 -22.89
CA GLU A 98 -14.09 12.14 -22.76
C GLU A 98 -15.11 11.24 -22.04
N LEU A 99 -15.09 9.93 -22.30
CA LEU A 99 -15.99 8.98 -21.65
C LEU A 99 -15.71 8.91 -20.14
N ASN A 100 -14.44 8.84 -19.75
CA ASN A 100 -14.05 8.88 -18.34
C ASN A 100 -14.51 10.19 -17.68
N ARG A 101 -14.27 11.36 -18.31
CA ARG A 101 -14.73 12.66 -17.76
C ARG A 101 -16.23 12.73 -17.60
N LYS A 102 -16.99 12.24 -18.59
CA LYS A 102 -18.46 12.21 -18.54
C LYS A 102 -18.94 11.33 -17.39
N LEU A 103 -18.39 10.13 -17.25
CA LEU A 103 -18.73 9.20 -16.17
C LEU A 103 -18.34 9.77 -14.81
N ALA A 104 -17.13 10.29 -14.64
CA ALA A 104 -16.68 10.93 -13.40
C ALA A 104 -17.60 12.10 -13.00
N GLY A 105 -18.01 12.94 -13.96
CA GLY A 105 -18.94 14.05 -13.71
C GLY A 105 -20.38 13.61 -13.41
N GLU A 106 -20.82 12.47 -13.92
CA GLU A 106 -22.08 11.83 -13.55
C GLU A 106 -22.03 11.30 -12.11
N LEU A 107 -21.03 10.48 -11.80
CA LEU A 107 -20.84 9.90 -10.48
C LEU A 107 -20.66 10.97 -9.41
N LEU A 108 -19.92 12.05 -9.71
CA LEU A 108 -19.74 13.17 -8.78
C LEU A 108 -21.06 13.89 -8.46
N ARG A 109 -21.97 14.01 -9.44
CA ARG A 109 -23.31 14.56 -9.21
C ARG A 109 -24.13 13.64 -8.31
N ILE A 110 -24.12 12.33 -8.61
CA ILE A 110 -24.81 11.32 -7.79
C ILE A 110 -24.28 11.35 -6.35
N GLN A 111 -22.96 11.42 -6.15
CA GLN A 111 -22.35 11.48 -4.82
C GLN A 111 -22.81 12.72 -4.03
N ARG A 112 -22.88 13.90 -4.67
CA ARG A 112 -23.37 15.13 -4.00
C ARG A 112 -24.84 15.04 -3.58
N ASP A 113 -25.66 14.30 -4.33
CA ASP A 113 -27.06 14.06 -3.96
C ASP A 113 -27.21 12.94 -2.92
N GLN A 114 -26.28 11.98 -2.91
CA GLN A 114 -26.15 10.96 -1.88
C GLN A 114 -25.80 11.57 -0.52
N GLU A 115 -24.90 12.57 -0.48
CA GLU A 115 -24.51 13.30 0.73
C GLU A 115 -25.69 13.96 1.47
N LYS A 116 -26.85 14.11 0.82
CA LYS A 116 -28.08 14.63 1.44
C LYS A 116 -28.98 13.55 2.05
N ARG A 117 -28.70 12.27 1.79
CA ARG A 117 -29.61 11.11 2.06
C ARG A 117 -28.86 9.90 2.63
N LEU A 118 -27.87 10.16 3.46
CA LEU A 118 -26.93 9.14 3.96
C LEU A 118 -27.59 8.12 4.90
N ASP A 119 -28.68 8.48 5.55
CA ASP A 119 -29.51 7.63 6.41
C ASP A 119 -30.31 6.55 5.64
N SER A 120 -30.33 6.60 4.31
CA SER A 120 -31.13 5.68 3.48
C SER A 120 -30.31 4.85 2.47
N LEU A 121 -28.98 4.85 2.60
CA LEU A 121 -28.08 4.18 1.64
C LEU A 121 -28.27 2.66 1.55
N SER A 122 -28.64 2.01 2.66
CA SER A 122 -28.93 0.57 2.68
C SER A 122 -30.14 0.19 1.79
N LYS A 123 -31.02 1.15 1.49
CA LYS A 123 -32.20 0.99 0.65
C LYS A 123 -32.02 1.60 -0.75
N ALA A 124 -30.85 2.21 -1.02
CA ALA A 124 -30.56 2.79 -2.32
C ALA A 124 -30.28 1.70 -3.36
N GLU A 125 -30.44 2.02 -4.64
CA GLU A 125 -30.06 1.11 -5.72
C GLU A 125 -28.52 0.98 -5.83
N SER A 126 -27.82 2.06 -5.51
CA SER A 126 -26.36 2.13 -5.53
C SER A 126 -25.82 3.13 -4.52
N VAL A 127 -24.55 2.96 -4.18
CA VAL A 127 -23.75 3.90 -3.41
C VAL A 127 -22.55 4.34 -4.23
N VAL A 128 -22.28 5.64 -4.23
CA VAL A 128 -21.10 6.23 -4.87
C VAL A 128 -20.06 6.52 -3.80
N ILE A 129 -18.84 6.09 -4.08
CA ILE A 129 -17.70 6.10 -3.18
C ILE A 129 -16.45 6.64 -3.87
N THR A 130 -15.53 7.22 -3.11
CA THR A 130 -14.26 7.75 -3.63
C THR A 130 -13.07 7.20 -2.87
N ARG A 131 -11.92 7.15 -3.54
CA ARG A 131 -10.67 6.67 -2.94
C ARG A 131 -9.45 7.25 -3.64
N GLY A 132 -8.49 7.72 -2.85
CA GLY A 132 -7.15 8.05 -3.34
C GLY A 132 -6.26 6.82 -3.41
N THR A 133 -5.60 6.59 -4.53
CA THR A 133 -4.67 5.47 -4.73
C THR A 133 -3.36 5.92 -5.38
N ASP A 134 -2.35 5.05 -5.34
CA ASP A 134 -1.18 5.21 -6.21
C ASP A 134 -1.55 4.91 -7.69
N PRO A 135 -0.70 5.32 -8.65
CA PRO A 135 -0.99 5.16 -10.08
C PRO A 135 -1.22 3.70 -10.51
N SER A 136 -0.44 2.75 -10.00
CA SER A 136 -0.57 1.35 -10.40
C SER A 136 -1.86 0.74 -9.87
N GLN A 137 -2.22 1.04 -8.63
CA GLN A 137 -3.51 0.58 -8.10
C GLN A 137 -4.69 1.22 -8.85
N ALA A 138 -4.59 2.51 -9.23
CA ALA A 138 -5.62 3.17 -10.04
C ALA A 138 -5.82 2.45 -11.37
N ILE A 139 -4.73 2.13 -12.08
CA ILE A 139 -4.78 1.39 -13.34
C ILE A 139 -5.41 0.01 -13.16
N ASN A 140 -5.04 -0.72 -12.12
CA ASN A 140 -5.57 -2.05 -11.86
C ASN A 140 -7.07 -2.00 -11.54
N ILE A 141 -7.52 -1.03 -10.73
CA ILE A 141 -8.94 -0.80 -10.47
C ILE A 141 -9.68 -0.47 -11.78
N MET A 142 -9.14 0.42 -12.60
CA MET A 142 -9.75 0.76 -13.89
C MET A 142 -9.78 -0.42 -14.87
N THR A 143 -8.84 -1.36 -14.76
CA THR A 143 -8.72 -2.52 -15.65
C THR A 143 -9.64 -3.67 -15.24
N TYR A 144 -9.70 -3.99 -13.95
CA TYR A 144 -10.47 -5.10 -13.42
C TYR A 144 -11.86 -4.69 -12.94
N GLU A 145 -12.09 -3.40 -12.75
CA GLU A 145 -13.31 -2.80 -12.19
C GLU A 145 -13.64 -3.39 -10.81
N THR A 146 -12.62 -3.54 -9.96
CA THR A 146 -12.75 -4.09 -8.60
C THR A 146 -12.39 -3.06 -7.52
N PHE A 147 -12.77 -3.31 -6.26
CA PHE A 147 -12.48 -2.37 -5.16
C PHE A 147 -10.98 -2.17 -4.90
N GLY A 148 -10.14 -3.17 -5.19
CA GLY A 148 -8.70 -3.15 -4.89
C GLY A 148 -7.79 -3.14 -6.10
N GLY A 149 -8.33 -3.38 -7.30
CA GLY A 149 -7.52 -3.65 -8.48
C GLY A 149 -6.95 -5.07 -8.46
N GLU A 150 -7.63 -6.01 -7.81
CA GLU A 150 -7.30 -7.42 -7.92
C GLU A 150 -8.08 -8.07 -9.06
N VAL A 151 -7.54 -9.16 -9.61
CA VAL A 151 -8.24 -9.96 -10.62
C VAL A 151 -9.55 -10.44 -10.01
N PRO A 152 -10.70 -10.27 -10.69
CA PRO A 152 -11.98 -10.60 -10.10
C PRO A 152 -12.06 -12.07 -9.70
N GLY A 153 -12.41 -12.30 -8.42
CA GLY A 153 -12.72 -13.63 -7.91
C GLY A 153 -14.09 -14.15 -8.38
N PRO A 154 -14.54 -15.30 -7.86
CA PRO A 154 -15.91 -15.76 -8.04
C PRO A 154 -16.91 -14.66 -7.65
N ALA A 155 -18.06 -14.60 -8.32
CA ALA A 155 -19.07 -13.59 -8.00
C ALA A 155 -19.55 -13.74 -6.54
N ARG A 156 -19.44 -12.64 -5.78
CA ARG A 156 -19.86 -12.51 -4.38
C ARG A 156 -20.97 -11.47 -4.28
N ALA A 157 -22.02 -11.79 -3.53
CA ALA A 157 -23.14 -10.88 -3.26
C ALA A 157 -23.19 -10.42 -1.80
N ASP A 158 -22.29 -10.93 -0.97
CA ASP A 158 -22.10 -10.63 0.43
C ASP A 158 -21.21 -9.39 0.62
N ALA A 159 -21.53 -8.60 1.65
CA ALA A 159 -20.65 -7.59 2.20
C ALA A 159 -19.67 -8.22 3.20
N PRO A 160 -18.48 -7.64 3.39
CA PRO A 160 -17.59 -8.06 4.46
C PRO A 160 -18.28 -8.01 5.83
N THR A 161 -18.21 -9.10 6.59
CA THR A 161 -18.87 -9.21 7.91
C THR A 161 -17.92 -8.97 9.08
N ASP A 162 -16.63 -8.82 8.78
CA ASP A 162 -15.60 -8.55 9.77
C ASP A 162 -15.95 -7.29 10.59
N PRO A 163 -15.86 -7.31 11.93
CA PRO A 163 -16.17 -6.16 12.77
C PRO A 163 -15.42 -4.88 12.39
N ASP A 164 -14.22 -5.01 11.82
CA ASP A 164 -13.41 -3.86 11.39
C ASP A 164 -13.76 -3.37 9.97
N ALA A 165 -14.63 -4.07 9.22
CA ALA A 165 -15.13 -3.61 7.93
C ALA A 165 -16.03 -2.35 8.05
N GLY A 166 -16.66 -2.13 9.22
CA GLY A 166 -17.43 -0.93 9.53
C GLY A 166 -16.63 0.23 10.16
N ARG A 167 -15.34 0.03 10.44
CA ARG A 167 -14.47 1.03 11.08
C ARG A 167 -13.51 1.62 10.07
N GLN A 168 -13.35 2.94 10.03
CA GLN A 168 -12.30 3.56 9.24
C GLN A 168 -10.97 3.42 9.99
N THR A 169 -10.00 2.68 9.43
CA THR A 169 -8.67 2.54 10.06
C THR A 169 -7.67 3.52 9.48
N GLY A 170 -7.94 4.10 8.31
CA GLY A 170 -6.99 4.96 7.60
C GLY A 170 -5.80 4.18 7.01
N GLU A 171 -5.80 2.85 7.11
CA GLU A 171 -4.76 1.98 6.58
C GLU A 171 -4.96 1.70 5.08
N GLY A 172 -6.18 1.92 4.58
CA GLY A 172 -6.55 1.75 3.17
C GLY A 172 -6.76 0.30 2.74
N VAL A 173 -6.12 -0.67 3.41
CA VAL A 173 -6.22 -2.11 3.15
C VAL A 173 -6.38 -2.85 4.48
N LYS A 174 -7.26 -3.85 4.54
CA LYS A 174 -7.38 -4.80 5.66
C LYS A 174 -7.27 -6.22 5.12
N THR A 175 -6.62 -7.12 5.82
CA THR A 175 -6.59 -8.53 5.44
C THR A 175 -7.37 -9.33 6.47
N THR A 176 -8.43 -10.00 6.04
CA THR A 176 -9.24 -10.87 6.89
C THR A 176 -9.12 -12.32 6.41
N LYS A 177 -9.73 -13.25 7.15
CA LYS A 177 -9.82 -14.66 6.71
C LYS A 177 -10.64 -14.83 5.44
N GLU A 178 -11.55 -13.90 5.16
CA GLU A 178 -12.49 -13.93 4.03
C GLU A 178 -11.92 -13.28 2.76
N GLY A 179 -10.77 -12.62 2.88
CA GLY A 179 -10.09 -11.95 1.78
C GLY A 179 -9.49 -10.61 2.20
N ARG A 180 -8.89 -9.93 1.23
CA ARG A 180 -8.43 -8.56 1.38
C ARG A 180 -9.62 -7.62 1.22
N LEU A 181 -9.74 -6.65 2.13
CA LEU A 181 -10.72 -5.58 2.10
C LEU A 181 -10.05 -4.27 1.76
N GLU A 182 -10.82 -3.43 1.08
CA GLU A 182 -10.38 -2.14 0.58
C GLU A 182 -11.28 -1.03 1.10
N GLU A 183 -10.67 -0.01 1.68
CA GLU A 183 -11.39 1.10 2.32
C GLU A 183 -11.58 2.26 1.33
N TRP A 184 -12.84 2.67 1.18
CA TRP A 184 -13.31 3.78 0.35
C TRP A 184 -14.10 4.78 1.21
N SER A 185 -14.42 5.95 0.67
CA SER A 185 -15.16 7.00 1.38
C SER A 185 -16.49 7.33 0.71
N LEU A 186 -17.57 7.44 1.49
CA LEU A 186 -18.85 7.99 1.00
C LEU A 186 -18.76 9.49 0.69
N GLY A 187 -17.90 10.22 1.40
CA GLY A 187 -17.75 11.66 1.22
C GLY A 187 -16.85 11.99 0.04
N ALA A 188 -17.04 13.17 -0.54
CA ALA A 188 -16.09 13.70 -1.52
C ALA A 188 -14.72 13.94 -0.87
N LEU A 189 -13.76 13.05 -1.13
CA LEU A 189 -12.37 13.29 -0.74
C LEU A 189 -11.82 14.46 -1.58
N ARG A 190 -11.22 15.46 -0.93
CA ARG A 190 -10.51 16.56 -1.61
C ARG A 190 -9.06 16.57 -1.15
N GLY A 191 -8.13 16.61 -2.09
CA GLY A 191 -6.70 16.70 -1.77
C GLY A 191 -6.07 15.40 -1.25
N PHE A 192 -6.77 14.27 -1.36
CA PHE A 192 -6.21 12.95 -1.08
C PHE A 192 -5.39 12.43 -2.27
N ALA A 193 -4.39 11.59 -1.96
CA ALA A 193 -3.38 11.04 -2.85
C ALA A 193 -2.31 12.06 -3.30
N ALA A 194 -1.44 12.47 -2.37
CA ALA A 194 -0.20 13.16 -2.73
C ALA A 194 0.58 12.30 -3.75
N SER A 195 0.77 12.83 -4.96
CA SER A 195 1.33 12.12 -6.12
C SER A 195 0.56 10.87 -6.59
N GLY A 196 -0.75 10.80 -6.35
CA GLY A 196 -1.61 9.70 -6.81
C GLY A 196 -2.86 10.19 -7.55
N PHE A 197 -3.89 9.33 -7.60
CA PHE A 197 -5.13 9.57 -8.33
C PHE A 197 -6.34 9.35 -7.43
N LEU A 198 -7.34 10.21 -7.56
CA LEU A 198 -8.63 10.04 -6.90
C LEU A 198 -9.57 9.32 -7.87
N LEU A 199 -10.05 8.15 -7.45
CA LEU A 199 -11.07 7.40 -8.16
C LEU A 199 -12.45 7.66 -7.56
N ILE A 200 -13.47 7.54 -8.38
CA ILE A 200 -14.88 7.54 -8.00
C ILE A 200 -15.55 6.30 -8.60
N ALA A 201 -16.28 5.56 -7.79
CA ALA A 201 -16.90 4.30 -8.17
C ALA A 201 -18.35 4.23 -7.66
N GLU A 202 -19.16 3.44 -8.35
CA GLU A 202 -20.49 3.07 -7.92
C GLU A 202 -20.53 1.59 -7.53
N ALA A 203 -21.11 1.28 -6.37
CA ALA A 203 -21.23 -0.07 -5.84
C ALA A 203 -22.68 -0.40 -5.45
N THR A 204 -22.97 -1.70 -5.35
CA THR A 204 -24.24 -2.20 -4.81
C THR A 204 -24.17 -2.17 -3.28
N PRO A 205 -25.16 -1.61 -2.55
CA PRO A 205 -25.08 -1.46 -1.10
C PRO A 205 -24.92 -2.77 -0.33
N THR A 206 -25.50 -3.87 -0.84
CA THR A 206 -25.40 -5.19 -0.21
C THR A 206 -24.03 -5.85 -0.35
N MET A 207 -23.16 -5.32 -1.21
CA MET A 207 -21.80 -5.81 -1.46
C MET A 207 -20.74 -5.03 -0.67
N VAL A 208 -21.14 -4.03 0.10
CA VAL A 208 -20.23 -3.21 0.89
C VAL A 208 -20.66 -3.13 2.35
N SER A 209 -19.69 -3.03 3.23
CA SER A 209 -19.93 -2.70 4.63
C SER A 209 -20.08 -1.18 4.73
N LEU A 210 -21.32 -0.73 4.86
CA LEU A 210 -21.62 0.68 5.16
C LEU A 210 -21.34 0.96 6.64
N PRO A 211 -20.87 2.18 6.98
CA PRO A 211 -20.70 2.54 8.37
C PRO A 211 -22.07 2.64 9.06
N PRO A 212 -22.14 2.48 10.39
CA PRO A 212 -23.40 2.58 11.13
C PRO A 212 -24.08 3.94 10.90
N GLU A 213 -25.41 3.98 10.90
CA GLU A 213 -26.19 5.22 10.70
C GLU A 213 -25.79 6.35 11.65
N THR A 214 -25.39 6.01 12.87
CA THR A 214 -24.90 6.97 13.87
C THR A 214 -23.56 7.60 13.51
N ALA A 215 -22.74 6.94 12.69
CA ALA A 215 -21.48 7.44 12.14
C ALA A 215 -21.66 8.13 10.77
N LEU A 216 -22.86 8.08 10.18
CA LEU A 216 -23.20 8.72 8.91
C LEU A 216 -23.52 10.22 9.04
N THR A 217 -23.19 10.88 10.16
CA THR A 217 -23.48 12.31 10.35
C THR A 217 -22.25 13.15 10.71
N SER A 218 -21.08 12.55 10.93
CA SER A 218 -19.83 13.28 11.25
C SER A 218 -18.62 12.67 10.54
N GLY A 219 -17.68 13.53 10.11
CA GLY A 219 -16.36 13.11 9.59
C GLY A 219 -16.34 12.36 8.24
N GLU A 220 -15.18 11.77 7.96
CA GLU A 220 -14.97 10.80 6.88
C GLU A 220 -15.71 9.49 7.19
N ARG A 221 -16.24 8.83 6.14
CA ARG A 221 -17.15 7.68 6.28
C ARG A 221 -16.62 6.52 5.47
N GLY A 222 -15.83 5.68 6.14
CA GLY A 222 -15.26 4.46 5.57
C GLY A 222 -16.33 3.47 5.10
N VAL A 223 -16.15 2.96 3.89
CA VAL A 223 -16.91 1.87 3.28
C VAL A 223 -15.92 0.79 2.87
N CYS A 224 -16.17 -0.45 3.25
CA CYS A 224 -15.29 -1.56 2.86
C CYS A 224 -15.97 -2.48 1.84
N GLY A 225 -15.22 -2.88 0.83
CA GLY A 225 -15.58 -3.97 -0.08
C GLY A 225 -14.42 -4.97 -0.20
N PHE A 226 -14.67 -6.18 -0.68
CA PHE A 226 -13.61 -7.14 -0.98
C PHE A 226 -12.78 -6.65 -2.17
N ALA A 227 -11.46 -6.72 -2.08
CA ALA A 227 -10.52 -6.17 -3.05
C ALA A 227 -10.70 -6.71 -4.49
N ASP A 228 -11.14 -7.96 -4.60
CA ASP A 228 -11.40 -8.71 -5.83
C ASP A 228 -12.84 -8.60 -6.32
N GLN A 229 -13.73 -7.95 -5.57
CA GLN A 229 -15.13 -7.81 -5.93
C GLN A 229 -15.32 -6.65 -6.89
N ARG A 230 -16.19 -6.86 -7.90
CA ARG A 230 -16.47 -5.83 -8.90
C ARG A 230 -17.33 -4.69 -8.36
N VAL A 231 -16.99 -3.48 -8.77
CA VAL A 231 -17.87 -2.31 -8.69
C VAL A 231 -18.75 -2.22 -9.95
N ARG A 232 -19.87 -1.50 -9.90
CA ARG A 232 -20.78 -1.33 -11.05
C ARG A 232 -20.13 -0.49 -12.15
N ARG A 233 -19.49 0.61 -11.75
CA ARG A 233 -18.81 1.58 -12.63
C ARG A 233 -17.67 2.24 -11.87
N VAL A 234 -16.60 2.61 -12.56
CA VAL A 234 -15.48 3.35 -11.97
C VAL A 234 -14.87 4.34 -12.97
N ALA A 235 -14.41 5.46 -12.46
CA ALA A 235 -13.70 6.47 -13.23
C ALA A 235 -12.57 7.10 -12.41
N ILE A 236 -11.57 7.64 -13.10
CA ILE A 236 -10.60 8.55 -12.46
C ILE A 236 -11.24 9.94 -12.42
N LEU A 237 -11.41 10.46 -11.20
CA LEU A 237 -12.04 11.76 -10.93
C LEU A 237 -11.06 12.91 -11.08
N GLU A 238 -9.90 12.83 -10.42
CA GLU A 238 -8.86 13.86 -10.48
C GLU A 238 -7.46 13.27 -10.22
N GLN A 239 -6.44 13.99 -10.66
CA GLN A 239 -5.07 13.74 -10.21
C GLN A 239 -4.85 14.48 -8.88
N GLY A 240 -4.36 13.76 -7.87
CA GLY A 240 -3.98 14.37 -6.60
C GLY A 240 -2.81 15.34 -6.77
N ARG A 241 -2.65 16.25 -5.81
CA ARG A 241 -1.54 17.22 -5.86
C ARG A 241 -0.21 16.47 -5.88
N VAL A 242 0.68 16.83 -6.80
CA VAL A 242 2.05 16.32 -6.79
C VAL A 242 2.68 16.74 -5.47
N ALA A 243 3.17 15.78 -4.69
CA ALA A 243 3.85 16.06 -3.45
C ALA A 243 5.16 16.79 -3.76
N THR A 244 5.21 18.10 -3.49
CA THR A 244 6.44 18.87 -3.67
C THR A 244 7.43 18.48 -2.56
N GLY A 245 8.62 18.02 -2.94
CA GLY A 245 9.70 17.67 -2.01
C GLY A 245 9.67 16.23 -1.48
N ILE A 246 8.77 15.36 -1.96
CA ILE A 246 8.84 13.92 -1.68
C ILE A 246 9.46 13.22 -2.89
N ASP A 247 10.67 12.69 -2.70
CA ASP A 247 11.34 11.85 -3.69
C ASP A 247 10.51 10.56 -3.93
N PRO A 248 10.09 10.26 -5.17
CA PRO A 248 9.34 9.04 -5.48
C PRO A 248 10.02 7.76 -5.01
N PHE A 249 11.35 7.71 -5.07
CA PHE A 249 12.12 6.57 -4.60
C PHE A 249 12.01 6.39 -3.08
N VAL A 250 12.08 7.49 -2.33
CA VAL A 250 11.85 7.50 -0.88
C VAL A 250 10.43 7.02 -0.55
N ARG A 251 9.44 7.47 -1.32
CA ARG A 251 8.05 7.03 -1.12
C ARG A 251 7.87 5.54 -1.39
N ALA A 252 8.48 5.00 -2.44
CA ALA A 252 8.44 3.57 -2.74
C ALA A 252 9.05 2.74 -1.59
N LEU A 253 10.19 3.18 -1.05
CA LEU A 253 10.82 2.55 0.12
C LEU A 253 9.90 2.58 1.34
N GLU A 254 9.29 3.72 1.65
CA GLU A 254 8.37 3.84 2.79
C GLU A 254 7.18 2.89 2.67
N ILE A 255 6.58 2.77 1.48
CA ILE A 255 5.46 1.86 1.24
C ILE A 255 5.90 0.41 1.43
N MET A 256 7.04 0.00 0.87
CA MET A 256 7.53 -1.37 1.04
C MET A 256 7.88 -1.70 2.49
N MET A 257 8.22 -0.69 3.29
CA MET A 257 8.57 -0.84 4.70
C MET A 257 7.39 -0.68 5.66
N LYS A 258 6.17 -0.51 5.14
CA LYS A 258 4.96 -0.68 5.96
C LYS A 258 4.76 -2.18 6.25
N GLY A 259 5.21 -2.63 7.42
CA GLY A 259 5.12 -4.01 7.88
C GLY A 259 6.41 -4.83 7.67
N THR A 260 6.52 -6.00 8.30
CA THR A 260 7.72 -6.86 8.25
C THR A 260 7.70 -7.89 7.11
N ALA A 261 6.53 -8.20 6.55
CA ALA A 261 6.37 -9.27 5.56
C ALA A 261 7.28 -9.14 4.33
N ASN A 262 7.50 -7.91 3.83
CA ASN A 262 8.40 -7.68 2.70
C ASN A 262 9.87 -7.91 3.06
N ALA A 263 10.27 -7.56 4.29
CA ALA A 263 11.62 -7.80 4.80
C ALA A 263 11.87 -9.31 4.97
N GLU A 264 10.91 -10.03 5.57
CA GLU A 264 10.95 -11.49 5.73
C GLU A 264 11.06 -12.19 4.36
N SER A 265 10.19 -11.83 3.41
CA SER A 265 10.21 -12.37 2.05
C SER A 265 11.53 -12.10 1.31
N ALA A 266 12.12 -10.92 1.50
CA ALA A 266 13.41 -10.58 0.91
C ALA A 266 14.56 -11.41 1.52
N LEU A 267 14.55 -11.63 2.83
CA LEU A 267 15.52 -12.48 3.52
C LEU A 267 15.39 -13.95 3.12
N GLN A 268 14.17 -14.48 3.01
CA GLN A 268 13.90 -15.82 2.51
C GLN A 268 14.38 -16.02 1.06
N TYR A 269 14.22 -14.99 0.23
CA TYR A 269 14.80 -14.99 -1.11
C TYR A 269 16.34 -15.07 -1.08
N ALA A 270 16.98 -14.35 -0.16
CA ALA A 270 18.44 -14.37 -0.04
C ALA A 270 18.97 -15.76 0.30
N ILE A 271 18.30 -16.49 1.22
CA ILE A 271 18.64 -17.89 1.53
C ILE A 271 18.62 -18.76 0.26
N LYS A 272 17.56 -18.63 -0.55
CA LYS A 272 17.42 -19.39 -1.81
C LYS A 272 18.49 -19.06 -2.86
N LYS A 273 19.21 -17.95 -2.68
CA LYS A 273 20.28 -17.49 -3.59
C LYS A 273 21.68 -17.75 -3.04
N ARG A 274 21.81 -18.40 -1.88
CA ARG A 274 23.12 -18.83 -1.38
C ARG A 274 23.78 -19.76 -2.41
N PRO A 275 25.04 -19.52 -2.80
CA PRO A 275 25.78 -20.51 -3.57
C PRO A 275 25.93 -21.77 -2.71
N THR A 276 25.51 -22.91 -3.26
CA THR A 276 25.68 -24.25 -2.68
C THR A 276 27.12 -24.70 -2.73
#